data_AF-A0A7S1CQL7-F1
#
_entry.id   AF-A0A7S1CQL7-F1
#
_cell.length_a   1.000
_cell.length_b   1.000
_cell.length_c   1.000
_cell.angle_alpha   90.00
_cell.angle_beta   90.00
_cell.angle_gamma   90.00
#
_symmetry.space_group_name_H-M   'P 1'
#
loop_
_entity.id
_entity.type
_entity.pdbx_description
1 polymer ?
#
loop_
_entity_poly.entity_id
_entity_poly.type
_entity_poly.pdbx_seq_one_letter_code
_entity_poly.pdbx_strand_id
1 'polypeptide(L)'
;MTTAHRPTWHAAQGKGNEGGYQTYGQASKAYSSRDLPAHTKLKTRQRGQGTVDELTGVDLKAELEARERAHFEKVAEEDAEAGRVGRIGDDIARGGAGGAARIADAAGGGGGA
;
A
#
# COMPACT_ATOMS: atom_id res chain seq x y z
N MET A 1 -20.98 2.87 46.21
CA MET A 1 -19.69 3.14 45.56
C MET A 1 -19.95 3.45 44.09
N THR A 2 -19.48 4.57 43.56
CA THR A 2 -19.59 4.89 42.12
C THR A 2 -18.28 4.54 41.43
N THR A 3 -18.34 4.06 40.18
CA THR A 3 -17.15 3.63 39.43
C THR A 3 -16.60 4.78 38.59
N ALA A 4 -15.33 5.15 38.81
CA ALA A 4 -14.66 6.17 38.00
C ALA A 4 -14.25 5.65 36.60
N HIS A 5 -14.06 4.34 36.48
CA HIS A 5 -13.74 3.67 35.22
C HIS A 5 -14.98 3.64 34.32
N ARG A 6 -14.90 4.38 33.22
CA ARG A 6 -15.89 4.43 32.15
C ARG A 6 -15.22 4.10 30.81
N PRO A 7 -15.87 3.36 29.90
CA PRO A 7 -15.34 3.09 28.57
C PRO A 7 -15.29 4.39 27.74
N THR A 8 -14.40 4.42 26.76
CA THR A 8 -14.28 5.53 25.80
C THR A 8 -15.12 5.20 24.57
N TRP A 9 -16.23 5.92 24.35
CA TRP A 9 -17.10 5.72 23.18
C TRP A 9 -16.72 6.54 21.95
N HIS A 10 -15.93 7.60 22.17
CA HIS A 10 -15.39 8.43 21.11
C HIS A 10 -13.87 8.52 21.30
N ALA A 11 -13.13 8.22 20.24
CA ALA A 11 -11.68 8.38 20.24
C ALA A 11 -11.30 9.87 20.33
N ALA A 12 -10.10 10.16 20.84
CA ALA A 12 -9.54 11.50 20.76
C ALA A 12 -9.36 11.89 19.28
N GLN A 13 -9.86 13.06 18.91
CA GLN A 13 -9.66 13.63 17.58
C GLN A 13 -8.46 14.57 17.62
N GLY A 14 -7.53 14.40 16.68
CA GLY A 14 -6.38 15.28 16.55
C GLY A 14 -6.82 16.72 16.31
N LYS A 15 -6.52 17.60 17.27
CA LYS A 15 -6.62 19.06 17.13
C LYS A 15 -5.22 19.61 16.87
N GLY A 16 -5.10 20.89 16.50
CA GLY A 16 -3.77 21.37 16.11
C GLY A 16 -2.74 21.56 17.20
N ASN A 17 -3.10 21.35 18.47
CA ASN A 17 -2.10 21.26 19.53
C ASN A 17 -1.34 19.91 19.53
N GLU A 18 -1.85 18.89 18.81
CA GLU A 18 -1.26 17.54 18.72
C GLU A 18 -0.74 17.23 17.30
N GLY A 19 -0.40 18.26 16.52
CA GLY A 19 0.21 18.11 15.19
C GLY A 19 -0.69 18.49 14.00
N GLY A 20 -1.92 18.96 14.23
CA GLY A 20 -2.71 19.65 13.20
C GLY A 20 -2.24 21.10 13.01
N TYR A 21 -2.30 21.63 11.78
CA TYR A 21 -1.97 23.03 11.51
C TYR A 21 -3.00 23.96 12.18
N GLN A 22 -2.58 24.75 13.18
CA GLN A 22 -3.37 25.85 13.74
C GLN A 22 -2.56 27.13 13.59
N THR A 23 -3.07 28.05 12.78
CA THR A 23 -2.42 29.30 12.40
C THR A 23 -2.22 30.28 13.58
N TYR A 24 -2.78 30.02 14.78
CA TYR A 24 -2.85 31.01 15.87
C TYR A 24 -2.58 30.49 17.30
N GLY A 25 -2.02 29.29 17.47
CA GLY A 25 -1.53 28.82 18.78
C GLY A 25 -0.07 29.19 19.01
N GLN A 26 0.35 29.48 20.25
CA GLN A 26 1.78 29.67 20.55
C GLN A 26 2.51 28.34 20.33
N ALA A 27 3.27 28.23 19.24
CA ALA A 27 4.16 27.11 19.00
C ALA A 27 5.12 26.94 20.18
N SER A 28 5.13 25.76 20.77
CA SER A 28 6.02 25.45 21.89
C SER A 28 7.47 25.43 21.41
N LYS A 29 8.40 25.82 22.29
CA LYS A 29 9.85 25.72 22.04
C LYS A 29 10.43 24.34 22.37
N ALA A 30 9.58 23.39 22.77
CA ALA A 30 9.99 22.05 23.15
C ALA A 30 10.07 21.16 21.90
N TYR A 31 11.17 20.42 21.75
CA TYR A 31 11.37 19.45 20.67
C TYR A 31 11.78 18.11 21.26
N SER A 32 11.36 17.01 20.62
CA SER A 32 11.80 15.67 20.95
C SER A 32 13.15 15.37 20.30
N SER A 33 13.87 14.37 20.82
CA SER A 33 15.06 13.82 20.13
C SER A 33 14.73 13.29 18.73
N ARG A 34 13.46 12.91 18.49
CA ARG A 34 12.96 12.46 17.17
C ARG A 34 12.74 13.60 16.18
N ASP A 35 12.56 14.83 16.65
CA ASP A 35 12.29 16.00 15.80
C ASP A 35 13.59 16.68 15.33
N LEU A 36 14.73 16.20 15.82
CA LEU A 36 16.03 16.67 15.36
C LEU A 36 16.23 16.34 13.87
N PRO A 37 16.93 17.21 13.10
CA PRO A 37 17.10 17.00 11.66
C PRO A 37 17.75 15.65 11.33
N ALA A 38 16.98 14.76 10.71
CA ALA A 38 17.42 13.46 10.22
C ALA A 38 16.90 13.24 8.79
N HIS A 39 17.69 12.56 7.95
CA HIS A 39 17.34 12.28 6.55
C HIS A 39 16.89 13.53 5.76
N THR A 40 17.67 14.60 5.84
CA THR A 40 17.38 15.90 5.20
C THR A 40 17.43 15.90 3.67
N LYS A 41 17.75 14.77 3.05
CA LYS A 41 17.88 14.62 1.60
C LYS A 41 17.00 13.46 1.12
N LEU A 42 16.09 13.76 0.21
CA LEU A 42 15.30 12.76 -0.48
C LEU A 42 16.15 12.10 -1.58
N LYS A 43 16.13 10.77 -1.61
CA LYS A 43 16.74 10.01 -2.71
C LYS A 43 15.77 10.00 -3.89
N THR A 44 16.25 10.39 -5.06
CA THR A 44 15.49 10.28 -6.30
C THR A 44 15.88 9.01 -7.05
N ARG A 45 14.93 8.45 -7.80
CA ARG A 45 15.19 7.31 -8.69
C ARG A 45 16.20 7.73 -9.75
N GLN A 46 17.25 6.92 -9.91
CA GLN A 46 18.22 7.11 -10.99
C GLN A 46 17.79 6.35 -12.23
N ARG A 47 18.35 6.70 -13.39
CA ARG A 47 18.19 5.94 -14.64
C ARG A 47 18.47 4.45 -14.39
N GLY A 48 17.61 3.57 -14.89
CA GLY A 48 17.64 2.13 -14.67
C GLY A 48 16.93 1.65 -13.39
N GLN A 49 16.39 2.55 -12.56
CA GLN A 49 15.60 2.20 -11.37
C GLN A 49 14.09 2.32 -11.60
N GLY A 50 13.65 2.36 -12.85
CA GLY A 50 12.26 2.60 -13.21
C GLY A 50 11.87 4.03 -12.89
N THR A 51 12.54 4.98 -13.52
CA THR A 51 12.14 6.39 -13.50
C THR A 51 10.82 6.58 -14.25
N VAL A 52 10.10 7.67 -13.96
CA VAL A 52 8.82 7.94 -14.63
C VAL A 52 9.02 8.02 -16.14
N ASP A 53 10.09 8.68 -16.58
CA ASP A 53 10.42 8.82 -18.01
C ASP A 53 10.62 7.47 -18.70
N GLU A 54 11.30 6.52 -18.06
CA GLU A 54 11.49 5.16 -18.60
C GLU A 54 10.18 4.38 -18.70
N LEU A 55 9.29 4.51 -17.70
CA LEU A 55 8.02 3.78 -17.66
C LEU A 55 7.01 4.32 -18.67
N THR A 56 7.05 5.61 -19.00
CA THR A 56 6.12 6.19 -19.98
C THR A 56 6.36 5.71 -21.42
N GLY A 57 7.57 5.25 -21.74
CA GLY A 57 7.93 4.81 -23.09
C GLY A 57 7.78 3.30 -23.35
N VAL A 58 7.42 2.50 -22.34
CA VAL A 58 7.41 1.03 -22.42
C VAL A 58 5.98 0.49 -22.39
N ASP A 59 5.69 -0.49 -23.25
CA ASP A 59 4.43 -1.25 -23.18
C ASP A 59 4.52 -2.31 -22.07
N LEU A 60 3.98 -1.94 -20.90
CA LEU A 60 4.00 -2.76 -19.69
C LEU A 60 3.22 -4.08 -19.84
N LYS A 61 2.20 -4.10 -20.71
CA LYS A 61 1.36 -5.30 -20.89
C LYS A 61 2.13 -6.37 -21.66
N ALA A 62 2.77 -5.99 -22.75
CA ALA A 62 3.58 -6.92 -23.54
C ALA A 62 4.78 -7.48 -22.74
N GLU A 63 5.44 -6.65 -21.94
CA GLU A 63 6.53 -7.09 -21.06
C GLU A 63 6.06 -8.07 -19.99
N LEU A 64 4.89 -7.83 -19.40
CA LEU A 64 4.28 -8.71 -18.40
C LEU A 64 3.95 -10.08 -19.01
N GLU A 65 3.26 -10.11 -20.15
CA GLU A 65 2.88 -11.37 -20.80
C GLU A 65 4.11 -12.21 -21.21
N ALA A 66 5.18 -11.55 -21.67
CA ALA A 66 6.44 -12.23 -22.01
C ALA A 66 7.13 -12.82 -20.77
N ARG A 67 7.16 -12.09 -19.65
CA ARG A 67 7.72 -12.57 -18.39
C ARG A 67 6.90 -13.71 -17.78
N GLU A 68 5.59 -13.61 -17.82
CA GLU A 68 4.69 -14.67 -17.34
C GLU A 68 4.90 -15.95 -18.14
N ARG A 69 4.96 -15.87 -19.48
CA ARG A 69 5.25 -17.04 -20.33
C ARG A 69 6.58 -17.71 -19.96
N ALA A 70 7.66 -16.92 -19.86
CA ALA A 70 8.97 -17.45 -19.49
C ALA A 70 9.00 -18.03 -18.07
N HIS A 71 8.22 -17.48 -17.15
CA HIS A 71 8.07 -18.02 -15.80
C HIS A 71 7.33 -19.35 -15.81
N PHE A 72 6.20 -19.46 -16.52
CA PHE A 72 5.44 -20.71 -16.62
C PHE A 72 6.23 -21.82 -17.32
N GLU A 73 7.04 -21.50 -18.33
CA GLU A 73 7.94 -22.46 -18.97
C GLU A 73 8.98 -23.00 -17.97
N LYS A 74 9.60 -22.13 -17.17
CA LYS A 74 10.54 -22.55 -16.12
C LYS A 74 9.88 -23.38 -15.03
N VAL A 75 8.71 -22.98 -14.56
CA VAL A 75 7.97 -23.73 -13.53
C VAL A 75 7.59 -25.11 -14.07
N ALA A 76 7.18 -25.22 -15.33
CA ALA A 76 6.87 -26.50 -15.95
C ALA A 76 8.11 -27.41 -16.09
N GLU A 77 9.28 -26.83 -16.40
CA GLU A 77 10.56 -27.55 -16.43
C GLU A 77 10.97 -28.04 -15.05
N GLU A 78 10.89 -27.18 -14.03
CA GLU A 78 11.18 -27.53 -12.63
C GLU A 78 10.21 -28.58 -12.07
N ASP A 79 8.92 -28.51 -12.41
CA ASP A 79 7.92 -29.50 -12.00
C ASP A 79 8.12 -30.86 -12.71
N ALA A 80 8.60 -30.85 -13.96
CA ALA A 80 8.98 -32.05 -14.69
C ALA A 80 10.27 -32.69 -14.12
N GLU A 81 11.26 -31.88 -13.73
CA GLU A 81 12.49 -32.33 -13.07
C GLU A 81 12.21 -32.87 -11.65
N ALA A 82 11.35 -32.19 -10.89
CA ALA A 82 10.98 -32.57 -9.53
C ALA A 82 10.02 -33.78 -9.46
N GLY A 83 9.60 -34.33 -10.62
CA GLY A 83 8.69 -35.48 -10.69
C GLY A 83 7.34 -35.25 -10.00
N ARG A 84 6.93 -33.99 -9.80
CA ARG A 84 5.63 -33.65 -9.20
C ARG A 84 4.57 -33.76 -10.29
N VAL A 85 4.07 -34.97 -10.52
CA VAL A 85 2.89 -35.19 -11.35
C VAL A 85 1.68 -34.53 -10.68
N GLY A 86 1.28 -33.38 -11.24
CA GLY A 86 -0.05 -32.77 -11.15
C GLY A 86 -0.58 -32.55 -9.73
N ARG A 87 -0.35 -31.37 -9.16
CA ARG A 87 -1.21 -30.87 -8.07
C ARG A 87 -1.24 -29.34 -7.94
N ILE A 88 -1.33 -28.60 -9.05
CA ILE A 88 -1.62 -27.13 -9.01
C ILE A 88 -2.46 -26.70 -10.23
N GLY A 89 -3.29 -27.59 -10.77
CA GLY A 89 -4.19 -27.30 -11.89
C GLY A 89 -5.66 -27.08 -11.49
N ASP A 90 -6.06 -27.57 -10.31
CA ASP A 90 -7.48 -27.65 -9.93
C ASP A 90 -8.00 -26.46 -9.11
N ASP A 91 -7.11 -25.56 -8.69
CA ASP A 91 -7.46 -24.47 -7.75
C ASP A 91 -7.76 -23.14 -8.47
N ILE A 92 -7.26 -22.93 -9.70
CA ILE A 92 -7.49 -21.71 -10.47
C ILE A 92 -8.69 -21.86 -11.43
N ALA A 93 -8.93 -23.07 -11.96
CA ALA A 93 -10.04 -23.34 -12.87
C ALA A 93 -11.41 -23.42 -12.16
N ARG A 94 -11.43 -23.69 -10.85
CA ARG A 94 -12.64 -23.68 -10.03
C ARG A 94 -12.80 -22.30 -9.41
N GLY A 95 -13.46 -21.41 -10.15
CA GLY A 95 -13.70 -20.01 -9.80
C GLY A 95 -13.68 -19.71 -8.30
N GLY A 96 -12.63 -19.02 -7.86
CA GLY A 96 -12.50 -18.46 -6.53
C GLY A 96 -13.51 -17.33 -6.31
N ALA A 97 -14.76 -17.71 -6.09
CA ALA A 97 -15.72 -16.90 -5.36
C ALA A 97 -15.22 -16.73 -3.92
N GLY A 98 -14.35 -15.75 -3.69
CA GLY A 98 -13.76 -15.55 -2.37
C GLY A 98 -12.63 -14.52 -2.37
N GLY A 99 -12.93 -13.27 -2.69
CA GLY A 99 -11.91 -12.23 -2.69
C GLY A 99 -12.33 -10.86 -3.21
N ALA A 100 -13.62 -10.58 -3.42
CA ALA A 100 -14.09 -9.21 -3.61
C ALA A 100 -14.19 -8.51 -2.24
N ALA A 101 -13.04 -8.29 -1.59
CA ALA A 101 -12.93 -7.26 -0.57
C ALA A 101 -13.00 -5.92 -1.31
N ARG A 102 -14.22 -5.40 -1.37
CA ARG A 102 -14.56 -4.09 -1.89
C ARG A 102 -13.67 -3.06 -1.20
N ILE A 103 -12.69 -2.55 -1.92
CA ILE A 103 -12.12 -1.24 -1.62
C ILE A 103 -13.27 -0.28 -1.89
N ALA A 104 -13.90 0.18 -0.81
CA ALA A 104 -14.92 1.19 -0.85
C ALA A 104 -14.30 2.46 -1.40
N ASP A 105 -14.69 2.80 -2.63
CA ASP A 105 -14.59 4.16 -3.14
C ASP A 105 -15.48 5.05 -2.26
N ALA A 106 -14.85 5.70 -1.29
CA ALA A 106 -15.43 6.82 -0.58
C ALA A 106 -15.17 8.10 -1.39
N ALA A 107 -15.75 8.17 -2.59
CA ALA A 107 -15.85 9.39 -3.36
C ALA A 107 -17.21 10.05 -3.07
N GLY A 108 -17.15 11.08 -2.21
CA GLY A 108 -17.90 12.33 -2.33
C GLY A 108 -19.41 12.26 -2.58
N GLY A 109 -20.19 12.20 -1.50
CA GLY A 109 -21.53 12.79 -1.48
C GLY A 109 -21.49 14.13 -0.73
N GLY A 110 -21.73 15.24 -1.43
CA GLY A 110 -22.06 16.52 -0.79
C GLY A 110 -21.76 17.77 -1.62
N GLY A 111 -22.79 18.32 -2.28
CA GLY A 111 -22.77 19.71 -2.76
C GLY A 111 -23.84 20.01 -3.82
N GLY A 112 -25.04 20.41 -3.41
CA GLY A 112 -26.07 20.85 -4.35
C GLY A 112 -27.45 21.15 -3.74
N ALA A 113 -27.52 22.10 -2.80
CA ALA A 113 -28.66 22.98 -2.53
C ALA A 113 -28.16 24.20 -1.74
#